data_AF-A0A4Q1R8Z4-F1
#
_entry.id   AF-A0A4Q1R8Z4-F1
#
_cell.length_a   1.000
_cell.length_b   1.000
_cell.length_c   1.000
_cell.angle_alpha   90.00
_cell.angle_beta   90.00
_cell.angle_gamma   90.00
#
_symmetry.space_group_name_H-M   'P 1'
#
loop_
_entity.id
_entity.type
_entity.pdbx_description
1 polymer ?
#
loop_
_entity_poly.entity_id
_entity_poly.type
_entity_poly.pdbx_seq_one_letter_code
_entity_poly.pdbx_strand_id
1 'polypeptide(L)'
;MNLMKNTCRAAAAALTVPVLLFTAACGSDDGKSSAGEPVAKVDGKPGAQPKITVPKGAKPADKAVTKTLTEGKGATVKKGDLVRLDWSAQSMKGQNLGSSWMRQPGAKPGGPRAQIVSEVTDQAQQQQLPPKVLAAVAGQKVGSRFEVEGTAKELVGPRLNPQLGIKPQDGLVWVIDVVGAKKLDKKAKAEGKQAAPESGMPEVTAADEKAAKITVPKGEQPPKDLKQQVLIKGKGPEVKAGDGLIAQYTGVKWEDGKKFDSSWDHGGATAFQIGAGQVVQGWDKALVGKHVGDRVEIVIPPKLAYAGNPQSGLDKNTLVFSVDIVGTV
;
A
#
# COMPACT_ATOMS: atom_id res chain seq x y z
N MET A 1 81.39 15.62 -11.23
CA MET A 1 82.38 14.57 -11.57
C MET A 1 81.83 13.23 -11.10
N ASN A 2 81.89 12.24 -11.99
CA ASN A 2 81.68 10.80 -11.80
C ASN A 2 80.27 10.23 -11.59
N LEU A 3 79.80 9.65 -12.70
CA LEU A 3 78.96 8.46 -12.82
C LEU A 3 79.27 7.39 -11.78
N MET A 4 78.23 6.68 -11.34
CA MET A 4 78.27 5.22 -11.25
C MET A 4 76.86 4.65 -11.47
N LYS A 5 76.74 3.89 -12.57
CA LYS A 5 75.60 3.05 -12.92
C LYS A 5 75.58 1.85 -11.97
N ASN A 6 74.42 1.49 -11.43
CA ASN A 6 74.17 0.15 -10.93
C ASN A 6 72.94 -0.46 -11.60
N THR A 7 73.22 -1.57 -12.27
CA THR A 7 72.34 -2.46 -13.02
C THR A 7 71.65 -3.49 -12.11
N CYS A 8 70.52 -3.99 -12.62
CA CYS A 8 69.97 -5.34 -12.40
C CYS A 8 69.38 -5.69 -11.02
N ARG A 9 68.05 -5.80 -10.96
CA ARG A 9 67.33 -7.09 -11.16
C ARG A 9 65.82 -6.84 -11.05
N ALA A 10 65.11 -7.09 -12.16
CA ALA A 10 63.67 -7.22 -12.16
C ALA A 10 63.30 -8.53 -11.46
N ALA A 11 62.66 -8.44 -10.30
CA ALA A 11 61.97 -9.56 -9.67
C ALA A 11 60.48 -9.46 -10.07
N ALA A 12 60.07 -10.30 -11.01
CA ALA A 12 58.67 -10.54 -11.32
C ALA A 12 58.01 -11.24 -10.13
N ALA A 13 57.23 -10.51 -9.35
CA ALA A 13 56.34 -11.10 -8.36
C ALA A 13 55.09 -11.63 -9.07
N ALA A 14 55.10 -12.93 -9.37
CA ALA A 14 53.92 -13.68 -9.78
C ALA A 14 52.96 -13.76 -8.58
N LEU A 15 52.00 -12.84 -8.51
CA LEU A 15 50.83 -12.96 -7.64
C LEU A 15 49.89 -14.00 -8.24
N THR A 16 49.96 -15.23 -7.73
CA THR A 16 49.01 -16.30 -7.97
C THR A 16 47.64 -15.87 -7.44
N VAL A 17 46.73 -15.50 -8.35
CA VAL A 17 45.31 -15.36 -8.06
C VAL A 17 44.74 -16.77 -7.88
N PRO A 18 44.12 -17.11 -6.73
CA PRO A 18 43.35 -18.34 -6.65
C PRO A 18 42.09 -18.14 -7.50
N VAL A 19 42.07 -18.80 -8.67
CA VAL A 19 40.88 -19.00 -9.48
C VAL A 19 39.89 -19.81 -8.64
N LEU A 20 38.90 -19.13 -8.06
CA LEU A 20 37.71 -19.78 -7.52
C LEU A 20 36.91 -20.36 -8.68
N LEU A 21 37.20 -21.62 -8.99
CA LEU A 21 36.41 -22.48 -9.85
C LEU A 21 34.97 -22.56 -9.31
N PHE A 22 34.02 -22.02 -10.07
CA PHE A 22 32.61 -22.32 -9.92
C PHE A 22 32.42 -23.82 -10.17
N THR A 23 32.28 -24.62 -9.12
CA THR A 23 31.75 -25.97 -9.25
C THR A 23 30.26 -25.87 -9.56
N ALA A 24 29.92 -26.12 -10.82
CA ALA A 24 28.59 -26.53 -11.21
C ALA A 24 28.18 -27.76 -10.39
N ALA A 25 27.20 -27.60 -9.51
CA ALA A 25 26.54 -28.72 -8.87
C ALA A 25 25.53 -29.31 -9.87
N CYS A 26 25.99 -30.25 -10.69
CA CYS A 26 25.11 -31.26 -11.26
C CYS A 26 24.75 -32.23 -10.12
N GLY A 27 23.58 -32.06 -9.54
CA GLY A 27 22.93 -33.04 -8.68
C GLY A 27 21.96 -33.85 -9.54
N SER A 28 22.29 -35.12 -9.72
CA SER A 28 21.50 -36.13 -10.42
C SER A 28 20.15 -36.36 -9.74
N ASP A 29 19.18 -36.72 -10.58
CA ASP A 29 17.79 -37.05 -10.27
C ASP A 29 17.68 -38.13 -9.19
N ASP A 30 17.09 -37.78 -8.05
CA ASP A 30 16.50 -38.70 -7.07
C ASP A 30 15.23 -38.03 -6.53
N GLY A 31 14.08 -38.61 -6.88
CA GLY A 31 12.75 -38.13 -6.51
C GLY A 31 12.52 -38.07 -4.99
N LYS A 32 12.89 -36.94 -4.38
CA LYS A 32 12.39 -36.47 -3.09
C LYS A 32 11.94 -35.03 -3.24
N SER A 33 10.62 -34.84 -3.31
CA SER A 33 9.98 -33.53 -3.18
C SER A 33 10.51 -32.85 -1.91
N SER A 34 11.34 -31.82 -2.07
CA SER A 34 11.73 -30.95 -0.96
C SER A 34 10.45 -30.29 -0.43
N ALA A 35 10.04 -30.68 0.77
CA ALA A 35 9.03 -29.92 1.49
C ALA A 35 9.58 -28.51 1.72
N GLY A 36 8.99 -27.48 1.11
CA GLY A 36 9.09 -26.11 1.62
C GLY A 36 9.57 -25.00 0.69
N GLU A 37 9.81 -25.23 -0.60
CA GLU A 37 10.13 -24.13 -1.54
C GLU A 37 8.95 -23.79 -2.48
N PRO A 38 8.78 -22.51 -2.85
CA PRO A 38 7.87 -22.12 -3.92
C PRO A 38 8.18 -22.83 -5.24
N VAL A 39 7.14 -23.29 -5.94
CA VAL A 39 7.24 -24.07 -7.18
C VAL A 39 6.93 -23.25 -8.43
N ALA A 40 6.31 -22.07 -8.27
CA ALA A 40 6.05 -21.17 -9.38
C ALA A 40 7.34 -20.56 -9.91
N LYS A 41 7.31 -20.24 -11.20
CA LYS A 41 8.29 -19.39 -11.87
C LYS A 41 7.64 -18.04 -12.11
N VAL A 42 8.31 -16.98 -11.69
CA VAL A 42 7.82 -15.61 -11.81
C VAL A 42 8.80 -14.81 -12.65
N ASP A 43 8.33 -14.39 -13.83
CA ASP A 43 9.09 -13.53 -14.74
C ASP A 43 8.67 -12.07 -14.61
N GLY A 44 9.60 -11.16 -14.91
CA GLY A 44 9.39 -9.71 -14.92
C GLY A 44 10.00 -9.01 -13.71
N LYS A 45 10.34 -7.72 -13.89
CA LYS A 45 10.95 -6.87 -12.85
C LYS A 45 9.89 -6.28 -11.92
N PRO A 46 10.23 -5.95 -10.66
CA PRO A 46 9.37 -5.15 -9.78
C PRO A 46 8.81 -3.91 -10.50
N GLY A 47 7.52 -3.62 -10.33
CA GLY A 47 6.80 -2.50 -10.95
C GLY A 47 6.17 -2.80 -12.33
N ALA A 48 6.54 -3.92 -12.96
CA ALA A 48 5.89 -4.45 -14.17
C ALA A 48 5.01 -5.66 -13.82
N GLN A 49 3.92 -5.89 -14.56
CA GLN A 49 3.03 -7.03 -14.27
C GLN A 49 3.81 -8.35 -14.34
N PRO A 50 3.84 -9.15 -13.26
CA PRO A 50 4.54 -10.43 -13.27
C PRO A 50 3.83 -11.43 -14.17
N LYS A 51 4.61 -12.30 -14.82
CA LYS A 51 4.09 -13.51 -15.46
C LYS A 51 4.36 -14.70 -14.55
N ILE A 52 3.31 -15.35 -14.08
CA ILE A 52 3.39 -16.48 -13.16
C ILE A 52 3.14 -17.79 -13.93
N THR A 53 4.11 -18.70 -13.90
CA THR A 53 4.02 -20.01 -14.55
C THR A 53 4.21 -21.11 -13.52
N VAL A 54 3.27 -22.05 -13.41
CA VAL A 54 3.37 -23.18 -12.48
C VAL A 54 3.65 -24.47 -13.25
N PRO A 55 4.68 -25.25 -12.90
CA PRO A 55 4.96 -26.54 -13.54
C PRO A 55 3.78 -27.50 -13.46
N LYS A 56 3.53 -28.26 -14.54
CA LYS A 56 2.45 -29.24 -14.58
C LYS A 56 2.65 -30.29 -13.49
N GLY A 57 1.61 -30.55 -12.70
CA GLY A 57 1.65 -31.53 -11.62
C GLY A 57 2.32 -31.05 -10.33
N ALA A 58 2.76 -29.79 -10.27
CA ALA A 58 3.25 -29.20 -9.03
C ALA A 58 2.17 -29.22 -7.94
N LYS A 59 2.60 -29.49 -6.71
CA LYS A 59 1.73 -29.53 -5.53
C LYS A 59 2.03 -28.33 -4.64
N PRO A 60 1.00 -27.69 -4.04
CA PRO A 60 1.25 -26.64 -3.07
C PRO A 60 1.94 -27.18 -1.83
N ALA A 61 2.75 -26.35 -1.19
CA ALA A 61 3.20 -26.60 0.16
C ALA A 61 2.01 -26.55 1.14
N ASP A 62 2.02 -27.45 2.14
CA ASP A 62 0.99 -27.47 3.19
C ASP A 62 0.99 -26.20 4.06
N LYS A 63 2.17 -25.59 4.20
CA LYS A 63 2.38 -24.31 4.90
C LYS A 63 2.65 -23.20 3.90
N ALA A 64 2.43 -21.96 4.32
CA ALA A 64 2.83 -20.80 3.53
C ALA A 64 4.37 -20.78 3.38
N VAL A 65 4.85 -20.70 2.15
CA VAL A 65 6.27 -20.59 1.81
C VAL A 65 6.49 -19.28 1.09
N THR A 66 7.61 -18.60 1.37
CA THR A 66 7.92 -17.27 0.83
C THR A 66 9.30 -17.30 0.19
N LYS A 67 9.44 -16.67 -0.98
CA LYS A 67 10.73 -16.51 -1.66
C LYS A 67 10.88 -15.09 -2.18
N THR A 68 11.97 -14.44 -1.80
CA THR A 68 12.37 -13.16 -2.38
C THR A 68 12.94 -13.43 -3.77
N LEU A 69 12.30 -12.89 -4.79
CA LEU A 69 12.67 -13.07 -6.20
C LEU A 69 13.61 -11.96 -6.68
N THR A 70 13.41 -10.75 -6.16
CA THR A 70 14.29 -9.60 -6.38
C THR A 70 14.39 -8.84 -5.08
N GLU A 71 15.61 -8.62 -4.59
CA GLU A 71 15.82 -7.85 -3.37
C GLU A 71 15.83 -6.35 -3.68
N GLY A 72 14.99 -5.60 -2.97
CA GLY A 72 14.95 -4.15 -3.02
C GLY A 72 16.16 -3.51 -2.35
N LYS A 73 16.40 -2.24 -2.67
CA LYS A 73 17.50 -1.44 -2.08
C LYS A 73 17.03 -0.44 -1.03
N GLY A 74 15.71 -0.31 -0.83
CA GLY A 74 15.14 0.62 0.13
C GLY A 74 15.11 0.06 1.55
N ALA A 75 14.41 0.77 2.44
CA ALA A 75 14.29 0.39 3.84
C ALA A 75 13.63 -0.99 4.01
N THR A 76 14.07 -1.72 5.04
CA THR A 76 13.41 -2.95 5.47
C THR A 76 12.09 -2.63 6.14
N VAL A 77 11.02 -3.27 5.68
CA VAL A 77 9.67 -3.14 6.22
C VAL A 77 9.56 -3.86 7.57
N LYS A 78 8.90 -3.23 8.53
CA LYS A 78 8.63 -3.80 9.86
C LYS A 78 7.13 -4.01 10.06
N LYS A 79 6.78 -4.90 11.00
CA LYS A 79 5.41 -5.03 11.48
C LYS A 79 4.94 -3.68 12.05
N GLY A 80 3.73 -3.25 11.70
CA GLY A 80 3.15 -1.95 12.05
C GLY A 80 3.54 -0.80 11.12
N ASP A 81 4.44 -1.00 10.16
CA ASP A 81 4.67 -0.01 9.11
C ASP A 81 3.48 0.03 8.15
N LEU A 82 3.22 1.20 7.58
CA LEU A 82 2.37 1.32 6.41
C LEU A 82 3.17 0.94 5.17
N VAL A 83 2.54 0.21 4.26
CA VAL A 83 3.10 -0.18 2.97
C VAL A 83 2.18 0.18 1.83
N ARG A 84 2.78 0.47 0.68
CA ARG A 84 2.10 0.49 -0.61
C ARG A 84 2.62 -0.66 -1.45
N LEU A 85 1.70 -1.48 -1.96
CA LEU A 85 2.01 -2.76 -2.62
C LEU A 85 1.33 -2.85 -3.98
N ASP A 86 2.09 -3.26 -4.99
CA ASP A 86 1.50 -3.91 -6.17
C ASP A 86 1.42 -5.41 -5.92
N TRP A 87 0.42 -6.06 -6.49
CA TRP A 87 0.21 -7.50 -6.35
C TRP A 87 -0.38 -8.14 -7.60
N SER A 88 -0.17 -9.44 -7.74
CA SER A 88 -0.87 -10.34 -8.66
C SER A 88 -1.05 -11.70 -8.00
N ALA A 89 -2.20 -12.35 -8.22
CA ALA A 89 -2.45 -13.66 -7.68
C ALA A 89 -3.11 -14.59 -8.70
N GLN A 90 -2.73 -15.87 -8.64
CA GLN A 90 -3.40 -16.93 -9.38
C GLN A 90 -3.45 -18.23 -8.57
N SER A 91 -4.39 -19.12 -8.91
CA SER A 91 -4.28 -20.50 -8.47
C SER A 91 -3.13 -21.20 -9.19
N MET A 92 -2.60 -22.27 -8.62
CA MET A 92 -1.59 -23.11 -9.28
C MET A 92 -2.11 -23.79 -10.56
N LYS A 93 -3.44 -23.76 -10.80
CA LYS A 93 -4.08 -24.20 -12.04
C LYS A 93 -4.23 -23.07 -13.07
N GLY A 94 -3.70 -21.87 -12.79
CA GLY A 94 -3.73 -20.71 -13.68
C GLY A 94 -5.02 -19.88 -13.61
N GLN A 95 -5.91 -20.12 -12.65
CA GLN A 95 -7.09 -19.27 -12.44
C GLN A 95 -6.63 -17.91 -11.91
N ASN A 96 -6.91 -16.83 -12.63
CA ASN A 96 -6.60 -15.47 -12.20
C ASN A 96 -7.45 -15.08 -10.97
N LEU A 97 -6.80 -14.59 -9.91
CA LEU A 97 -7.44 -14.19 -8.65
C LEU A 97 -7.41 -12.67 -8.44
N GLY A 98 -6.87 -11.93 -9.40
CA GLY A 98 -6.78 -10.48 -9.39
C GLY A 98 -5.34 -9.97 -9.44
N SER A 99 -5.22 -8.68 -9.74
CA SER A 99 -3.95 -7.96 -9.68
C SER A 99 -4.18 -6.45 -9.63
N SER A 100 -3.17 -5.74 -9.12
CA SER A 100 -3.08 -4.26 -9.20
C SER A 100 -2.96 -3.72 -10.63
N TRP A 101 -2.57 -4.55 -11.61
CA TRP A 101 -2.53 -4.18 -13.03
C TRP A 101 -3.88 -4.28 -13.73
N MET A 102 -4.86 -4.95 -13.11
CA MET A 102 -6.21 -5.00 -13.61
C MET A 102 -6.90 -3.64 -13.41
N ARG A 103 -7.33 -3.02 -14.50
CA ARG A 103 -8.08 -1.76 -14.45
C ARG A 103 -9.41 -1.98 -13.72
N GLN A 104 -9.64 -1.20 -12.68
CA GLN A 104 -10.91 -1.19 -11.96
C GLN A 104 -12.01 -0.57 -12.84
N PRO A 105 -13.26 -1.07 -12.78
CA PRO A 105 -14.39 -0.42 -13.42
C PRO A 105 -14.48 1.07 -13.02
N GLY A 106 -14.63 1.95 -14.00
CA GLY A 106 -14.68 3.40 -13.76
C GLY A 106 -13.32 4.08 -13.52
N ALA A 107 -12.20 3.35 -13.54
CA ALA A 107 -10.88 3.95 -13.46
C ALA A 107 -10.60 4.85 -14.67
N LYS A 108 -10.04 6.05 -14.42
CA LYS A 108 -9.69 6.99 -15.48
C LYS A 108 -8.60 6.41 -16.41
N PRO A 109 -8.76 6.51 -17.74
CA PRO A 109 -7.67 6.17 -18.66
C PRO A 109 -6.40 6.95 -18.32
N GLY A 110 -5.26 6.25 -18.23
CA GLY A 110 -3.97 6.84 -17.86
C GLY A 110 -3.83 7.24 -16.37
N GLY A 111 -4.86 7.01 -15.55
CA GLY A 111 -4.78 7.20 -14.10
C GLY A 111 -3.86 6.18 -13.40
N PRO A 112 -3.54 6.42 -12.12
CA PRO A 112 -2.72 5.51 -11.34
C PRO A 112 -3.39 4.13 -11.19
N ARG A 113 -2.56 3.09 -11.03
CA ARG A 113 -3.05 1.74 -10.70
C ARG A 113 -3.67 1.73 -9.30
N ALA A 114 -4.68 0.89 -9.12
CA ALA A 114 -5.18 0.59 -7.78
C ALA A 114 -4.16 -0.32 -7.06
N GLN A 115 -3.59 0.21 -5.99
CA GLN A 115 -2.58 -0.44 -5.17
C GLN A 115 -3.12 -0.67 -3.77
N ILE A 116 -2.51 -1.60 -3.06
CA ILE A 116 -2.86 -1.85 -1.66
C ILE A 116 -2.06 -0.89 -0.80
N VAL A 117 -2.75 -0.12 0.02
CA VAL A 117 -2.15 0.72 1.07
C VAL A 117 -2.65 0.19 2.40
N SER A 118 -1.77 -0.34 3.25
CA SER A 118 -2.18 -0.99 4.50
C SER A 118 -1.08 -1.02 5.56
N GLU A 119 -1.48 -1.19 6.82
CA GLU A 119 -0.57 -1.48 7.92
C GLU A 119 -0.15 -2.96 7.88
N VAL A 120 1.15 -3.24 7.96
CA VAL A 120 1.69 -4.60 7.99
C VAL A 120 1.32 -5.26 9.31
N THR A 121 0.43 -6.25 9.26
CA THR A 121 -0.07 -6.98 10.42
C THR A 121 -0.33 -8.44 10.07
N ASP A 122 -0.34 -9.29 11.09
CA ASP A 122 -0.77 -10.69 11.03
C ASP A 122 -2.25 -10.86 11.41
N GLN A 123 -2.90 -9.78 11.83
CA GLN A 123 -4.31 -9.81 12.21
C GLN A 123 -5.22 -9.84 10.98
N ALA A 124 -6.24 -10.68 11.06
CA ALA A 124 -7.28 -10.76 10.07
C ALA A 124 -8.18 -9.50 10.13
N GLN A 125 -7.86 -8.46 9.36
CA GLN A 125 -8.74 -7.30 9.12
C GLN A 125 -9.40 -7.40 7.74
N GLN A 126 -10.40 -6.57 7.41
CA GLN A 126 -11.00 -6.50 6.06
C GLN A 126 -9.99 -5.93 5.03
N GLN A 127 -8.86 -6.60 4.89
CA GLN A 127 -7.74 -6.26 4.03
C GLN A 127 -7.86 -7.03 2.73
N GLN A 128 -7.41 -6.40 1.65
CA GLN A 128 -7.45 -6.97 0.31
C GLN A 128 -6.46 -8.13 0.12
N LEU A 129 -5.40 -8.21 0.95
CA LEU A 129 -4.49 -9.36 0.98
C LEU A 129 -4.85 -10.36 2.09
N PRO A 130 -4.60 -11.66 1.87
CA PRO A 130 -4.66 -12.63 2.95
C PRO A 130 -3.63 -12.30 4.05
N PRO A 131 -3.96 -12.49 5.35
CA PRO A 131 -3.09 -12.06 6.45
C PRO A 131 -1.68 -12.64 6.40
N LYS A 132 -1.51 -13.90 5.97
CA LYS A 132 -0.18 -14.51 5.82
C LYS A 132 0.65 -13.87 4.72
N VAL A 133 0.01 -13.43 3.63
CA VAL A 133 0.68 -12.71 2.53
C VAL A 133 1.11 -11.32 3.00
N LEU A 134 0.24 -10.61 3.72
CA LEU A 134 0.58 -9.30 4.27
C LEU A 134 1.68 -9.38 5.34
N ALA A 135 1.64 -10.37 6.22
CA ALA A 135 2.67 -10.59 7.23
C ALA A 135 4.04 -10.90 6.59
N ALA A 136 4.07 -11.60 5.46
CA ALA A 136 5.30 -11.91 4.72
C ALA A 136 5.99 -10.67 4.12
N VAL A 137 5.33 -9.52 4.09
CA VAL A 137 5.94 -8.23 3.70
C VAL A 137 6.96 -7.78 4.75
N ALA A 138 6.77 -8.12 6.04
CA ALA A 138 7.74 -7.80 7.08
C ALA A 138 9.09 -8.49 6.80
N GLY A 139 10.18 -7.73 6.90
CA GLY A 139 11.53 -8.19 6.57
C GLY A 139 11.91 -8.00 5.09
N GLN A 140 10.94 -7.76 4.20
CA GLN A 140 11.25 -7.38 2.82
C GLN A 140 11.76 -5.94 2.75
N LYS A 141 12.53 -5.62 1.71
CA LYS A 141 12.98 -4.25 1.45
C LYS A 141 12.07 -3.55 0.45
N VAL A 142 11.91 -2.24 0.57
CA VAL A 142 11.27 -1.43 -0.47
C VAL A 142 12.02 -1.61 -1.80
N GLY A 143 11.26 -1.87 -2.87
CA GLY A 143 11.74 -2.26 -4.18
C GLY A 143 11.84 -3.77 -4.40
N SER A 144 11.58 -4.60 -3.37
CA SER A 144 11.59 -6.06 -3.53
C SER A 144 10.39 -6.54 -4.35
N ARG A 145 10.61 -7.64 -5.08
CA ARG A 145 9.56 -8.56 -5.52
C ARG A 145 9.74 -9.88 -4.80
N PHE A 146 8.66 -10.41 -4.25
CA PHE A 146 8.66 -11.74 -3.62
C PHE A 146 7.37 -12.47 -3.94
N GLU A 147 7.38 -13.78 -3.75
CA GLU A 147 6.21 -14.62 -3.87
C GLU A 147 5.87 -15.32 -2.56
N VAL A 148 4.58 -15.60 -2.37
CA VAL A 148 4.04 -16.42 -1.29
C VAL A 148 3.16 -17.50 -1.90
N GLU A 149 3.46 -18.75 -1.58
CA GLU A 149 2.70 -19.92 -2.03
C GLU A 149 2.19 -20.75 -0.87
N GLY A 150 1.11 -21.47 -1.10
CA GLY A 150 0.53 -22.40 -0.13
C GLY A 150 -0.87 -22.81 -0.52
N THR A 151 -1.51 -23.64 0.30
CA THR A 151 -2.91 -24.01 0.10
C THR A 151 -3.85 -22.82 0.36
N ALA A 152 -5.02 -22.82 -0.27
CA ALA A 152 -6.05 -21.81 -0.05
C ALA A 152 -6.50 -21.72 1.43
N LYS A 153 -6.58 -22.88 2.11
CA LYS A 153 -6.84 -22.98 3.55
C LYS A 153 -5.78 -22.23 4.36
N GLU A 154 -4.53 -22.41 3.99
CA GLU A 154 -3.40 -21.87 4.73
C GLU A 154 -3.24 -20.36 4.52
N LEU A 155 -3.35 -19.90 3.27
CA LEU A 155 -3.15 -18.50 2.94
C LEU A 155 -4.39 -17.64 3.24
N VAL A 156 -5.58 -18.09 2.83
CA VAL A 156 -6.83 -17.32 2.87
C VAL A 156 -7.72 -17.73 4.04
N GLY A 157 -7.79 -19.02 4.33
CA GLY A 157 -8.55 -19.57 5.46
C GLY A 157 -10.06 -19.32 5.36
N PRO A 158 -10.74 -18.93 6.44
CA PRO A 158 -12.20 -18.79 6.47
C PRO A 158 -12.79 -17.77 5.49
N ARG A 159 -11.96 -16.91 4.90
CA ARG A 159 -12.37 -15.88 3.93
C ARG A 159 -12.42 -16.37 2.50
N LEU A 160 -12.09 -17.64 2.26
CA LEU A 160 -12.11 -18.23 0.93
C LEU A 160 -13.52 -18.09 0.35
N ASN A 161 -13.64 -17.33 -0.74
CA ASN A 161 -14.93 -17.14 -1.41
C ASN A 161 -15.34 -18.45 -2.10
N PRO A 162 -16.44 -19.10 -1.68
CA PRO A 162 -16.89 -20.36 -2.28
C PRO A 162 -17.27 -20.20 -3.76
N GLN A 163 -17.66 -19.00 -4.20
CA GLN A 163 -18.02 -18.72 -5.59
C GLN A 163 -16.83 -18.80 -6.55
N LEU A 164 -15.60 -18.75 -6.05
CA LEU A 164 -14.40 -18.88 -6.89
C LEU A 164 -14.13 -20.34 -7.31
N GLY A 165 -14.83 -21.32 -6.75
CA GLY A 165 -14.63 -22.75 -7.06
C GLY A 165 -13.29 -23.31 -6.56
N ILE A 166 -12.57 -22.55 -5.74
CA ILE A 166 -11.27 -22.94 -5.16
C ILE A 166 -11.52 -23.76 -3.90
N LYS A 167 -10.94 -24.95 -3.85
CA LYS A 167 -11.02 -25.84 -2.68
C LYS A 167 -9.96 -25.45 -1.64
N PRO A 168 -10.17 -25.73 -0.35
CA PRO A 168 -9.19 -25.43 0.69
C PRO A 168 -7.77 -25.99 0.42
N GLN A 169 -7.66 -27.11 -0.29
CA GLN A 169 -6.40 -27.76 -0.64
C GLN A 169 -5.77 -27.26 -1.94
N ASP A 170 -6.49 -26.45 -2.72
CA ASP A 170 -5.95 -25.91 -3.97
C ASP A 170 -4.81 -24.93 -3.68
N GLY A 171 -3.74 -25.00 -4.48
CA GLY A 171 -2.58 -24.14 -4.34
C GLY A 171 -2.82 -22.74 -4.90
N LEU A 172 -2.32 -21.73 -4.20
CA LEU A 172 -2.34 -20.33 -4.63
C LEU A 172 -0.92 -19.78 -4.68
N VAL A 173 -0.72 -18.82 -5.58
CA VAL A 173 0.53 -18.07 -5.75
C VAL A 173 0.19 -16.59 -5.69
N TRP A 174 0.82 -15.86 -4.77
CA TRP A 174 0.79 -14.41 -4.68
C TRP A 174 2.16 -13.84 -5.02
N VAL A 175 2.22 -12.88 -5.92
CA VAL A 175 3.42 -12.10 -6.21
C VAL A 175 3.19 -10.68 -5.77
N ILE A 176 4.10 -10.17 -4.94
CA ILE A 176 3.99 -8.86 -4.30
C ILE A 176 5.23 -8.03 -4.65
N ASP A 177 5.00 -6.78 -5.03
CA ASP A 177 6.06 -5.77 -5.09
C ASP A 177 5.88 -4.79 -3.93
N VAL A 178 6.97 -4.57 -3.18
CA VAL A 178 7.00 -3.57 -2.11
C VAL A 178 7.33 -2.20 -2.72
N VAL A 179 6.31 -1.42 -3.03
CA VAL A 179 6.47 -0.13 -3.74
C VAL A 179 6.98 0.96 -2.80
N GLY A 180 6.45 0.99 -1.57
CA GLY A 180 6.83 1.97 -0.55
C GLY A 180 6.53 1.45 0.83
N ALA A 181 7.25 1.98 1.82
CA ALA A 181 7.00 1.71 3.23
C ALA A 181 7.29 2.94 4.07
N LYS A 182 6.49 3.14 5.12
CA LYS A 182 6.65 4.24 6.06
C LYS A 182 6.22 3.83 7.46
N LYS A 183 7.03 4.20 8.46
CA LYS A 183 6.65 4.04 9.85
C LYS A 183 5.37 4.83 10.14
N LEU A 184 4.39 4.16 10.72
CA LEU A 184 3.15 4.80 11.16
C LEU A 184 3.36 5.49 12.51
N ASP A 185 3.10 6.79 12.55
CA ASP A 185 2.82 7.51 13.78
C ASP A 185 1.31 7.75 13.88
N LYS A 186 0.65 6.98 14.75
CA LYS A 186 -0.81 7.02 14.93
C LYS A 186 -1.31 8.32 15.55
N LYS A 187 -0.42 9.15 16.10
CA LYS A 187 -0.75 10.43 16.76
C LYS A 187 -0.32 11.66 15.97
N ALA A 188 0.38 11.46 14.86
CA ALA A 188 0.76 12.56 13.98
C ALA A 188 -0.46 13.38 13.57
N LYS A 189 -0.25 14.69 13.40
CA LYS A 189 -1.28 15.69 13.05
C LYS A 189 -0.64 16.83 12.26
N ALA A 190 -1.46 17.69 11.67
CA ALA A 190 -0.97 18.93 11.09
C ALA A 190 -0.56 19.91 12.20
N GLU A 191 0.55 20.63 11.98
CA GLU A 191 1.10 21.60 12.92
C GLU A 191 1.19 22.97 12.29
N GLY A 192 0.85 24.01 13.04
CA GLY A 192 0.96 25.39 12.61
C GLY A 192 -0.24 26.24 13.01
N LYS A 193 -0.16 27.54 12.65
CA LYS A 193 -1.26 28.47 12.85
C LYS A 193 -2.39 28.12 11.88
N GLN A 194 -3.59 27.89 12.42
CA GLN A 194 -4.77 27.66 11.62
C GLN A 194 -5.35 28.98 11.10
N ALA A 195 -5.68 29.04 9.81
CA ALA A 195 -6.44 30.10 9.20
C ALA A 195 -7.92 30.03 9.64
N ALA A 196 -8.60 31.17 9.61
CA ALA A 196 -10.05 31.19 9.79
C ALA A 196 -10.73 30.51 8.58
N PRO A 197 -11.85 29.78 8.79
CA PRO A 197 -12.67 29.28 7.70
C PRO A 197 -13.14 30.41 6.78
N GLU A 198 -13.21 30.14 5.48
CA GLU A 198 -13.83 31.03 4.50
C GLU A 198 -15.34 31.16 4.76
N SER A 199 -15.95 32.23 4.26
CA SER A 199 -17.39 32.45 4.43
C SER A 199 -18.22 31.28 3.90
N GLY A 200 -19.14 30.77 4.72
CA GLY A 200 -19.99 29.61 4.39
C GLY A 200 -19.30 28.25 4.53
N MET A 201 -18.02 28.22 4.92
CA MET A 201 -17.36 26.99 5.35
C MET A 201 -17.64 26.71 6.84
N PRO A 202 -17.77 25.44 7.25
CA PRO A 202 -17.90 25.08 8.66
C PRO A 202 -16.72 25.53 9.52
N GLU A 203 -16.97 25.66 10.82
CA GLU A 203 -15.90 25.98 11.78
C GLU A 203 -15.19 24.70 12.21
N VAL A 204 -13.87 24.65 12.06
CA VAL A 204 -13.04 23.53 12.49
C VAL A 204 -12.18 23.92 13.67
N THR A 205 -12.32 23.22 14.79
CA THR A 205 -11.41 23.31 15.95
C THR A 205 -10.81 21.94 16.23
N ALA A 206 -9.51 21.77 16.06
CA ALA A 206 -8.84 20.54 16.46
C ALA A 206 -8.08 20.73 17.78
N ALA A 207 -8.45 19.93 18.77
CA ALA A 207 -7.66 19.77 19.98
C ALA A 207 -6.49 18.82 19.72
N ASP A 208 -5.46 18.92 20.56
CA ASP A 208 -4.30 18.04 20.45
C ASP A 208 -4.67 16.55 20.64
N GLU A 209 -4.10 15.70 19.79
CA GLU A 209 -4.31 14.24 19.73
C GLU A 209 -5.78 13.77 19.84
N LYS A 210 -6.72 14.54 19.28
CA LYS A 210 -8.16 14.24 19.35
C LYS A 210 -8.85 14.53 18.02
N ALA A 211 -10.04 13.93 17.86
CA ALA A 211 -10.94 14.24 16.76
C ALA A 211 -11.25 15.74 16.72
N ALA A 212 -11.26 16.31 15.51
CA ALA A 212 -11.61 17.70 15.32
C ALA A 212 -13.10 17.91 15.61
N LYS A 213 -13.43 19.01 16.28
CA LYS A 213 -14.80 19.48 16.39
C LYS A 213 -15.12 20.31 15.14
N ILE A 214 -16.13 19.89 14.40
CA ILE A 214 -16.64 20.58 13.21
C ILE A 214 -18.02 21.12 13.53
N THR A 215 -18.21 22.44 13.39
CA THR A 215 -19.49 23.12 13.62
C THR A 215 -20.05 23.61 12.29
N VAL A 216 -21.11 22.97 11.81
CA VAL A 216 -21.80 23.36 10.58
C VAL A 216 -22.67 24.60 10.82
N PRO A 217 -22.70 25.59 9.91
CA PRO A 217 -23.57 26.75 10.05
C PRO A 217 -25.05 26.36 10.09
N LYS A 218 -25.78 26.84 11.10
CA LYS A 218 -27.21 26.53 11.27
C LYS A 218 -28.06 27.28 10.25
N GLY A 219 -28.98 26.57 9.60
CA GLY A 219 -29.94 27.16 8.66
C GLY A 219 -29.38 27.43 7.27
N GLU A 220 -28.08 27.16 7.03
CA GLU A 220 -27.47 27.27 5.72
C GLU A 220 -27.63 25.98 4.90
N GLN A 221 -27.89 26.15 3.60
CA GLN A 221 -27.96 25.04 2.67
C GLN A 221 -26.54 24.54 2.35
N PRO A 222 -26.32 23.22 2.26
CA PRO A 222 -25.02 22.68 1.88
C PRO A 222 -24.63 23.13 0.47
N PRO A 223 -23.33 23.40 0.22
CA PRO A 223 -22.81 23.61 -1.12
C PRO A 223 -23.18 22.44 -2.06
N LYS A 224 -23.66 22.79 -3.27
CA LYS A 224 -23.99 21.78 -4.30
C LYS A 224 -22.75 21.19 -4.99
N ASP A 225 -21.62 21.86 -4.85
CA ASP A 225 -20.33 21.50 -5.43
C ASP A 225 -19.30 21.29 -4.34
N LEU A 226 -18.23 20.55 -4.69
CA LEU A 226 -17.10 20.33 -3.80
C LEU A 226 -16.48 21.67 -3.38
N LYS A 227 -16.37 21.90 -2.07
CA LYS A 227 -15.60 23.01 -1.50
C LYS A 227 -14.44 22.46 -0.70
N GLN A 228 -13.34 23.20 -0.68
CA GLN A 228 -12.15 22.84 0.07
C GLN A 228 -11.39 24.08 0.49
N GLN A 229 -10.75 24.03 1.65
CA GLN A 229 -9.88 25.08 2.15
C GLN A 229 -8.69 24.46 2.87
N VAL A 230 -7.50 25.02 2.67
CA VAL A 230 -6.31 24.67 3.47
C VAL A 230 -6.34 25.56 4.72
N LEU A 231 -6.61 24.95 5.87
CA LEU A 231 -6.66 25.63 7.16
C LEU A 231 -5.28 25.73 7.80
N ILE A 232 -4.42 24.72 7.66
CA ILE A 232 -3.01 24.78 8.05
C ILE A 232 -2.20 24.45 6.81
N LYS A 233 -1.20 25.28 6.48
CA LYS A 233 -0.31 25.04 5.35
C LYS A 233 0.92 24.24 5.76
N GLY A 234 0.98 23.01 5.28
CA GLY A 234 2.13 22.14 5.38
C GLY A 234 3.27 22.55 4.45
N LYS A 235 4.47 22.08 4.80
CA LYS A 235 5.72 22.31 4.05
C LYS A 235 6.31 21.02 3.48
N GLY A 236 5.64 19.90 3.67
CA GLY A 236 6.07 18.61 3.16
C GLY A 236 5.80 18.47 1.66
N PRO A 237 6.14 17.30 1.09
CA PRO A 237 5.94 17.03 -0.33
C PRO A 237 4.47 17.12 -0.74
N GLU A 238 4.24 17.45 -2.00
CA GLU A 238 2.94 17.42 -2.65
C GLU A 238 2.42 15.97 -2.77
N VAL A 239 1.14 15.79 -2.49
CA VAL A 239 0.38 14.55 -2.66
C VAL A 239 0.00 14.38 -4.12
N LYS A 240 0.44 13.28 -4.72
CA LYS A 240 0.16 12.95 -6.12
C LYS A 240 -0.93 11.89 -6.23
N ALA A 241 -1.62 11.88 -7.37
CA ALA A 241 -2.56 10.81 -7.68
C ALA A 241 -1.81 9.45 -7.72
N GLY A 242 -2.30 8.48 -6.96
CA GLY A 242 -1.73 7.15 -6.80
C GLY A 242 -0.95 6.94 -5.50
N ASP A 243 -0.61 8.01 -4.78
CA ASP A 243 0.08 7.92 -3.49
C ASP A 243 -0.79 7.24 -2.43
N GLY A 244 -0.14 6.53 -1.50
CA GLY A 244 -0.75 6.16 -0.23
C GLY A 244 -0.76 7.36 0.69
N LEU A 245 -1.87 8.10 0.75
CA LEU A 245 -2.08 9.21 1.67
C LEU A 245 -2.24 8.69 3.10
N ILE A 246 -1.48 9.24 4.04
CA ILE A 246 -1.62 8.98 5.48
C ILE A 246 -2.28 10.19 6.11
N ALA A 247 -3.43 10.00 6.75
CA ALA A 247 -4.21 11.09 7.28
C ALA A 247 -4.80 10.81 8.67
N GLN A 248 -4.90 11.86 9.49
CA GLN A 248 -5.94 11.93 10.51
C GLN A 248 -7.15 12.64 9.93
N TYR A 249 -8.34 12.19 10.27
CA TYR A 249 -9.55 12.85 9.80
C TYR A 249 -10.69 12.76 10.80
N THR A 250 -11.62 13.69 10.66
CA THR A 250 -12.95 13.63 11.28
C THR A 250 -13.97 14.03 10.24
N GLY A 251 -15.01 13.20 10.09
CA GLY A 251 -16.13 13.41 9.18
C GLY A 251 -17.43 13.62 9.94
N VAL A 252 -18.16 14.70 9.61
CA VAL A 252 -19.51 14.97 10.11
C VAL A 252 -20.49 15.11 8.94
N LYS A 253 -21.77 14.84 9.20
CA LYS A 253 -22.85 15.15 8.25
C LYS A 253 -23.19 16.64 8.35
N TRP A 254 -23.38 17.29 7.21
CA TRP A 254 -23.83 18.69 7.16
C TRP A 254 -25.19 18.85 7.84
N GLU A 255 -26.11 17.91 7.62
CA GLU A 255 -27.53 18.03 7.94
C GLU A 255 -27.81 18.13 9.45
N ASP A 256 -27.02 17.44 10.26
CA ASP A 256 -27.20 17.40 11.72
C ASP A 256 -25.92 17.67 12.51
N GLY A 257 -24.79 17.93 11.83
CA GLY A 257 -23.47 18.12 12.45
C GLY A 257 -22.93 16.87 13.17
N LYS A 258 -23.59 15.71 13.04
CA LYS A 258 -23.16 14.50 13.77
C LYS A 258 -21.95 13.89 13.09
N LYS A 259 -20.94 13.56 13.90
CA LYS A 259 -19.81 12.73 13.49
C LYS A 259 -20.31 11.37 13.03
N PHE A 260 -19.90 10.97 11.83
CA PHE A 260 -20.17 9.62 11.30
C PHE A 260 -18.89 8.79 11.25
N ASP A 261 -17.71 9.41 11.15
CA ASP A 261 -16.44 8.69 11.12
C ASP A 261 -15.27 9.56 11.61
N SER A 262 -14.23 8.93 12.14
CA SER A 262 -12.98 9.57 12.54
C SER A 262 -11.86 8.55 12.71
N SER A 263 -10.69 8.85 12.16
CA SER A 263 -9.49 8.02 12.32
C SER A 263 -9.12 7.78 13.79
N TRP A 264 -9.37 8.77 14.66
CA TRP A 264 -9.14 8.65 16.10
C TRP A 264 -9.99 7.59 16.78
N ASP A 265 -11.19 7.30 16.26
CA ASP A 265 -12.04 6.23 16.80
C ASP A 265 -11.51 4.84 16.38
N HIS A 266 -10.67 4.80 15.33
CA HIS A 266 -10.04 3.60 14.77
C HIS A 266 -8.58 3.43 15.21
N GLY A 267 -8.15 4.16 16.25
CA GLY A 267 -6.81 4.05 16.82
C GLY A 267 -5.76 4.99 16.22
N GLY A 268 -6.14 5.94 15.35
CA GLY A 268 -5.30 7.04 14.89
C GLY A 268 -5.07 7.07 13.38
N ALA A 269 -3.94 7.67 12.97
CA ALA A 269 -3.67 7.97 11.57
C ALA A 269 -3.84 6.73 10.67
N THR A 270 -4.58 6.90 9.59
CA THR A 270 -4.97 5.82 8.68
C THR A 270 -4.49 6.13 7.27
N ALA A 271 -4.22 5.10 6.47
CA ALA A 271 -3.70 5.25 5.12
C ALA A 271 -4.68 4.78 4.05
N PHE A 272 -4.71 5.51 2.94
CA PHE A 272 -5.62 5.29 1.82
C PHE A 272 -4.90 5.59 0.52
N GLN A 273 -5.24 4.90 -0.57
CA GLN A 273 -4.75 5.33 -1.87
C GLN A 273 -5.62 6.48 -2.40
N ILE A 274 -5.00 7.59 -2.80
CA ILE A 274 -5.71 8.78 -3.28
C ILE A 274 -5.59 8.95 -4.80
N GLY A 275 -6.63 9.44 -5.46
CA GLY A 275 -6.66 9.69 -6.90
C GLY A 275 -6.78 8.44 -7.77
N ALA A 276 -7.04 7.28 -7.15
CA ALA A 276 -7.15 5.97 -7.81
C ALA A 276 -8.56 5.36 -7.71
N GLY A 277 -9.55 6.13 -7.25
CA GLY A 277 -10.93 5.66 -7.05
C GLY A 277 -11.11 4.70 -5.89
N GLN A 278 -10.17 4.70 -4.92
CA GLN A 278 -10.21 3.82 -3.74
C GLN A 278 -10.90 4.47 -2.53
N VAL A 279 -11.19 5.77 -2.60
CA VAL A 279 -11.95 6.53 -1.61
C VAL A 279 -13.07 7.31 -2.30
N VAL A 280 -13.94 7.98 -1.52
CA VAL A 280 -14.99 8.83 -2.09
C VAL A 280 -14.41 9.86 -3.05
N GLN A 281 -15.11 10.13 -4.16
CA GLN A 281 -14.59 10.98 -5.23
C GLN A 281 -14.23 12.39 -4.77
N GLY A 282 -14.89 12.91 -3.74
CA GLY A 282 -14.55 14.20 -3.14
C GLY A 282 -13.14 14.23 -2.55
N TRP A 283 -12.69 13.15 -1.90
CA TRP A 283 -11.31 13.03 -1.40
C TRP A 283 -10.32 12.98 -2.56
N ASP A 284 -10.57 12.11 -3.54
CA ASP A 284 -9.73 11.97 -4.74
C ASP A 284 -9.52 13.29 -5.49
N LYS A 285 -10.53 14.17 -5.51
CA LYS A 285 -10.46 15.48 -6.14
C LYS A 285 -9.84 16.55 -5.24
N ALA A 286 -10.10 16.48 -3.93
CA ALA A 286 -9.72 17.54 -3.02
C ALA A 286 -8.26 17.43 -2.52
N LEU A 287 -7.77 16.21 -2.31
CA LEU A 287 -6.51 16.00 -1.60
C LEU A 287 -5.30 15.87 -2.53
N VAL A 288 -5.50 15.57 -3.82
CA VAL A 288 -4.42 15.64 -4.82
C VAL A 288 -3.97 17.10 -4.98
N GLY A 289 -2.66 17.33 -5.00
CA GLY A 289 -2.03 18.67 -5.03
C GLY A 289 -1.93 19.36 -3.67
N LYS A 290 -2.46 18.76 -2.60
CA LYS A 290 -2.20 19.21 -1.22
C LYS A 290 -0.84 18.73 -0.75
N HIS A 291 -0.37 19.23 0.39
CA HIS A 291 0.98 18.97 0.88
C HIS A 291 0.93 18.20 2.19
N VAL A 292 1.93 17.36 2.43
CA VAL A 292 2.13 16.78 3.76
C VAL A 292 2.34 17.91 4.77
N GLY A 293 1.59 17.83 5.88
CA GLY A 293 1.43 18.85 6.91
C GLY A 293 0.22 19.76 6.70
N ASP A 294 -0.50 19.68 5.57
CA ASP A 294 -1.73 20.45 5.39
C ASP A 294 -2.83 19.93 6.33
N ARG A 295 -3.57 20.84 6.98
CA ARG A 295 -4.96 20.57 7.42
C ARG A 295 -5.89 21.09 6.36
N VAL A 296 -6.71 20.22 5.81
CA VAL A 296 -7.64 20.54 4.73
C VAL A 296 -9.06 20.32 5.23
N GLU A 297 -9.88 21.36 5.16
CA GLU A 297 -11.32 21.25 5.30
C GLU A 297 -11.94 20.95 3.92
N ILE A 298 -12.90 20.03 3.88
CA ILE A 298 -13.55 19.61 2.63
C ILE A 298 -15.04 19.44 2.87
N VAL A 299 -15.87 20.04 2.01
CA VAL A 299 -17.33 19.83 1.98
C VAL A 299 -17.69 19.09 0.70
N ILE A 300 -18.22 17.88 0.83
CA ILE A 300 -18.43 16.92 -0.25
C ILE A 300 -19.92 16.69 -0.44
N PRO A 301 -20.52 17.13 -1.56
CA PRO A 301 -21.92 16.87 -1.84
C PRO A 301 -22.17 15.36 -2.08
N PRO A 302 -23.41 14.86 -1.91
CA PRO A 302 -23.71 13.43 -1.96
C PRO A 302 -23.21 12.73 -3.24
N LYS A 303 -23.31 13.42 -4.38
CA LYS A 303 -22.87 12.95 -5.72
C LYS A 303 -21.37 12.62 -5.79
N LEU A 304 -20.55 13.19 -4.91
CA LEU A 304 -19.11 12.92 -4.79
C LEU A 304 -18.76 12.14 -3.51
N ALA A 305 -19.77 11.75 -2.73
CA ALA A 305 -19.69 10.94 -1.53
C ALA A 305 -20.32 9.55 -1.79
N TYR A 306 -21.46 9.25 -1.17
CA TYR A 306 -22.05 7.90 -1.14
C TYR A 306 -23.37 7.75 -1.92
N ALA A 307 -23.75 8.68 -2.81
CA ALA A 307 -25.06 8.65 -3.47
C ALA A 307 -25.45 7.34 -4.18
N GLY A 308 -24.48 6.56 -4.67
CA GLY A 308 -24.71 5.24 -5.27
C GLY A 308 -24.72 4.07 -4.29
N ASN A 309 -24.65 4.32 -2.99
CA ASN A 309 -24.49 3.29 -1.96
C ASN A 309 -25.48 3.49 -0.79
N PRO A 310 -26.77 3.10 -0.96
CA PRO A 310 -27.78 3.22 0.08
C PRO A 310 -27.44 2.44 1.37
N GLN A 311 -26.66 1.35 1.26
CA GLN A 311 -26.24 0.55 2.41
C GLN A 311 -25.35 1.32 3.39
N SER A 312 -24.72 2.42 2.95
CA SER A 312 -23.94 3.29 3.82
C SER A 312 -24.80 4.08 4.82
N GLY A 313 -26.08 4.31 4.52
CA GLY A 313 -26.92 5.27 5.24
C GLY A 313 -26.48 6.73 5.09
N LEU A 314 -25.54 7.02 4.18
CA LEU A 314 -24.97 8.34 3.90
C LEU A 314 -25.23 8.79 2.46
N ASP A 315 -26.06 8.07 1.71
CA ASP A 315 -26.32 8.26 0.28
C ASP A 315 -26.90 9.64 -0.05
N LYS A 316 -27.58 10.27 0.90
CA LYS A 316 -28.21 11.59 0.72
C LYS A 316 -27.45 12.73 1.40
N ASN A 317 -26.37 12.42 2.12
CA ASN A 317 -25.73 13.38 3.00
C ASN A 317 -24.61 14.16 2.31
N THR A 318 -24.56 15.46 2.59
CA THR A 318 -23.37 16.28 2.37
C THR A 318 -22.42 16.04 3.54
N LEU A 319 -21.16 15.73 3.24
CA LEU A 319 -20.19 15.38 4.26
C LEU A 319 -19.16 16.49 4.41
N VAL A 320 -18.83 16.82 5.66
CA VAL A 320 -17.77 17.77 5.99
C VAL A 320 -16.63 17.01 6.64
N PHE A 321 -15.42 17.22 6.15
CA PHE A 321 -14.21 16.61 6.68
C PHE A 321 -13.21 17.68 7.11
N SER A 322 -12.54 17.43 8.23
CA SER A 322 -11.22 17.98 8.52
C SER A 322 -10.20 16.87 8.34
N VAL A 323 -9.18 17.09 7.51
CA VAL A 323 -8.17 16.09 7.14
C VAL A 323 -6.77 16.67 7.37
N ASP A 324 -6.02 16.08 8.30
CA ASP A 324 -4.60 16.36 8.46
C ASP A 324 -3.81 15.37 7.64
N ILE A 325 -3.08 15.86 6.65
CA ILE A 325 -2.20 15.04 5.82
C ILE A 325 -0.87 14.88 6.57
N VAL A 326 -0.63 13.71 7.15
CA VAL A 326 0.54 13.48 8.01
C VAL A 326 1.65 12.72 7.30
N GLY A 327 1.40 12.23 6.09
CA GLY A 327 2.43 11.62 5.26
C GLY A 327 1.91 11.01 3.97
N THR A 328 2.85 10.47 3.20
CA THR A 328 2.58 9.60 2.05
C THR A 328 3.49 8.35 2.10
N VAL A 329 3.08 7.29 1.41
CA VAL A 329 3.81 6.01 1.21
C VAL A 329 3.64 5.51 -0.21
#